data_AF-A0A9P3C5X5-F1
#
_entry.id   AF-A0A9P3C5X5-F1
#
_cell.length_a   1.000
_cell.length_b   1.000
_cell.length_c   1.000
_cell.angle_alpha   90.00
_cell.angle_beta   90.00
_cell.angle_gamma   90.00
#
_symmetry.space_group_name_H-M   'P 1'
#
loop_
_entity.id
_entity.type
_entity.pdbx_description
1 polymer ?
#
loop_
_entity_poly.entity_id
_entity_poly.type
_entity_poly.pdbx_seq_one_letter_code
_entity_poly.pdbx_strand_id
1 'polypeptide(L)'
;MYCGGKGDTGNSIAPVLLDADDIINDPEIVCRLAKLLGLDESSVQYSWTPRTDKDAFYLKKAFMQTLNASSGVQKDKTSASLDIEDEIRKWKGEFGESLGQLIENCVSAAMPDYEYLRSKRFQSGCVLF
;
A
#
# COMPACT_ATOMS: atom_id res chain seq x y z
N MET A 1 -20.63 -8.87 -15.96
CA MET A 1 -20.57 -8.59 -17.41
C MET A 1 -19.22 -7.92 -17.65
N TYR A 2 -18.19 -8.71 -17.99
CA TYR A 2 -16.86 -8.17 -18.31
C TYR A 2 -16.86 -7.80 -19.79
N CYS A 3 -16.69 -6.53 -20.11
CA CYS A 3 -16.48 -6.09 -21.48
C CYS A 3 -15.09 -6.53 -21.94
N GLY A 4 -15.03 -7.62 -22.69
CA GLY A 4 -13.84 -8.02 -23.44
C GLY A 4 -13.62 -7.06 -24.61
N GLY A 5 -12.76 -6.06 -24.40
CA GLY A 5 -12.22 -5.23 -25.47
C GLY A 5 -11.12 -5.97 -26.21
N LYS A 6 -11.22 -6.05 -27.53
CA LYS A 6 -10.17 -6.57 -28.43
C LYS A 6 -8.89 -5.75 -28.23
N GLY A 7 -7.79 -6.44 -27.95
CA GLY A 7 -6.47 -5.85 -27.71
C GLY A 7 -5.95 -5.12 -28.94
N ASP A 8 -5.60 -3.85 -28.73
CA ASP A 8 -4.71 -3.09 -29.59
C ASP A 8 -3.28 -3.63 -29.37
N THR A 9 -2.56 -3.98 -30.44
CA THR A 9 -1.18 -4.50 -30.37
C THR A 9 -0.14 -3.38 -30.20
N GLY A 10 -0.51 -2.31 -29.51
CA GLY A 10 0.41 -1.30 -29.02
C GLY A 10 0.94 -1.75 -27.66
N ASN A 11 2.27 -1.95 -27.58
CA ASN A 11 3.04 -2.35 -26.40
C ASN A 11 2.26 -2.21 -25.07
N SER A 12 1.53 -3.26 -24.68
CA SER A 12 0.60 -3.18 -23.56
C SER A 12 1.43 -3.12 -22.28
N ILE A 13 1.54 -1.93 -21.70
CA ILE A 13 2.24 -1.75 -20.42
C ILE A 13 1.44 -2.52 -19.37
N ALA A 14 1.99 -3.64 -18.92
CA ALA A 14 1.43 -4.36 -17.79
C ALA A 14 1.41 -3.44 -16.56
N PRO A 15 0.34 -3.45 -15.75
CA PRO A 15 0.28 -2.62 -14.56
C PRO A 15 1.42 -2.99 -13.61
N VAL A 16 2.09 -1.98 -13.06
CA VAL A 16 3.08 -2.16 -12.01
C VAL A 16 2.35 -2.21 -10.68
N LEU A 17 2.38 -3.36 -10.02
CA LEU A 17 1.78 -3.53 -8.71
C LEU A 17 2.84 -3.31 -7.63
N LEU A 18 2.58 -2.39 -6.71
CA LEU A 18 3.45 -2.12 -5.58
C LEU A 18 2.83 -2.66 -4.29
N ASP A 19 3.63 -3.35 -3.50
CA ASP A 19 3.25 -3.76 -2.15
C ASP A 19 3.76 -2.72 -1.14
N ALA A 20 2.92 -2.37 -0.17
CA ALA A 20 3.25 -1.37 0.83
C ALA A 20 4.41 -1.81 1.72
N ASP A 21 4.51 -3.10 2.08
CA ASP A 21 5.61 -3.61 2.88
C ASP A 21 6.92 -3.58 2.10
N ASP A 22 6.89 -3.83 0.80
CA ASP A 22 8.09 -3.72 -0.03
C ASP A 22 8.57 -2.26 -0.09
N ILE A 23 7.68 -1.29 -0.27
CA ILE A 23 8.03 0.14 -0.22
C ILE A 23 8.55 0.55 1.17
N ILE A 24 7.88 0.10 2.23
CA ILE A 24 8.24 0.44 3.59
C ILE A 24 9.60 -0.16 3.94
N ASN A 25 9.87 -1.42 3.60
CA ASN A 25 11.10 -2.12 4.02
C ASN A 25 12.27 -1.89 3.06
N ASP A 26 12.02 -1.88 1.74
CA ASP A 26 13.00 -1.64 0.67
C ASP A 26 12.67 -0.35 -0.13
N PRO A 27 13.04 0.83 0.40
CA PRO A 27 12.71 2.10 -0.25
C PRO A 27 13.34 2.26 -1.64
N GLU A 28 14.38 1.48 -2.00
CA GLU A 28 14.98 1.52 -3.35
C GLU A 28 14.00 1.10 -4.46
N ILE A 29 12.92 0.41 -4.10
CA ILE A 29 11.85 0.06 -5.05
C ILE A 29 11.25 1.30 -5.73
N VAL A 30 11.22 2.43 -5.03
CA VAL A 30 10.73 3.72 -5.55
C VAL A 30 11.71 4.31 -6.56
N CYS A 31 13.02 4.14 -6.33
CA CYS A 31 14.05 4.54 -7.29
C CYS A 31 13.94 3.74 -8.59
N ARG A 32 13.79 2.42 -8.48
CA ARG A 32 13.57 1.54 -9.64
C ARG A 32 12.28 1.86 -10.39
N LEU A 33 11.22 2.21 -9.66
CA LEU A 33 9.97 2.66 -10.26
C LEU A 33 10.17 4.00 -11.01
N ALA A 34 10.89 4.96 -10.43
CA ALA A 34 11.21 6.22 -11.09
C ALA A 34 11.93 5.97 -12.43
N LYS A 35 12.94 5.10 -12.42
CA LYS A 35 13.65 4.66 -13.63
C LYS A 35 12.72 4.05 -14.68
N LEU A 36 11.84 3.12 -14.26
CA LEU A 36 10.88 2.46 -15.14
C LEU A 36 9.92 3.46 -15.80
N LEU A 37 9.54 4.51 -15.08
CA LEU A 37 8.65 5.58 -15.57
C LEU A 37 9.39 6.65 -16.38
N GLY A 38 10.72 6.55 -16.56
CA GLY A 38 11.53 7.57 -17.21
C GLY A 38 11.66 8.87 -16.42
N LEU A 39 11.47 8.81 -15.10
CA LEU A 39 11.66 9.91 -14.17
C LEU A 39 13.12 9.98 -13.72
N ASP A 40 13.56 11.16 -13.27
CA ASP A 40 14.88 11.34 -12.70
C ASP A 40 15.02 10.65 -11.33
N GLU A 41 15.82 9.58 -11.31
CA GLU A 41 16.13 8.78 -10.10
C GLU A 41 16.73 9.65 -8.98
N SER A 42 17.48 10.70 -9.32
CA SER A 42 18.10 11.59 -8.33
C SER A 42 17.11 12.50 -7.59
N SER A 43 15.90 12.63 -8.12
CA SER A 43 14.82 13.42 -7.52
C SER A 43 14.00 12.64 -6.47
N VAL A 44 14.28 11.34 -6.28
CA VAL A 44 13.57 10.50 -5.29
C VAL A 44 13.94 10.93 -3.86
N GLN A 45 12.92 11.19 -3.04
CA GLN A 45 13.08 11.65 -1.66
C GLN A 45 12.58 10.61 -0.67
N TYR A 46 13.39 10.31 0.35
CA TYR A 46 13.04 9.42 1.46
C TYR A 46 12.78 10.15 2.77
N SER A 47 13.10 11.45 2.79
CA SER A 47 12.82 12.37 3.87
C SER A 47 12.22 13.65 3.32
N TRP A 48 11.37 14.29 4.13
CA TRP A 48 10.70 15.53 3.75
C TRP A 48 10.41 16.37 4.99
N THR A 49 10.11 17.65 4.77
CA THR A 49 9.67 18.54 5.84
C THR A 49 8.21 18.26 6.20
N PRO A 50 7.87 18.03 7.48
CA PRO A 50 6.49 17.97 7.93
C PRO A 50 5.69 19.19 7.49
N ARG A 51 4.43 18.98 7.13
CA ARG A 51 3.51 20.01 6.66
C ARG A 51 2.57 20.43 7.78
N THR A 52 2.21 21.70 7.80
CA THR A 52 1.16 22.21 8.68
C THR A 52 0.06 22.83 7.83
N ASP A 53 -1.12 22.20 7.80
CA ASP A 53 -2.29 22.75 7.14
C ASP A 53 -3.11 23.57 8.16
N LYS A 54 -2.82 24.87 8.27
CA LYS A 54 -3.42 25.76 9.27
C LYS A 54 -4.92 25.97 9.04
N ASP A 55 -5.36 25.94 7.78
CA ASP A 55 -6.71 26.32 7.37
C ASP A 55 -7.62 25.11 7.10
N ALA A 56 -7.10 23.88 7.21
CA ALA A 56 -7.90 22.67 7.08
C ALA A 56 -9.03 22.61 8.12
N PHE A 57 -10.22 22.19 7.67
CA PHE A 57 -11.33 21.82 8.53
C PHE A 57 -10.95 20.63 9.44
N TYR A 58 -11.58 20.53 10.61
CA TYR A 58 -11.14 19.64 11.69
C TYR A 58 -11.04 18.17 11.28
N LEU A 59 -12.00 17.66 10.48
CA LEU A 59 -11.98 16.27 10.00
C LEU A 59 -10.75 16.00 9.10
N LYS A 60 -10.45 16.95 8.20
CA LYS A 60 -9.26 16.85 7.35
C LYS A 60 -7.98 16.89 8.19
N LYS A 61 -7.94 17.73 9.24
CA LYS A 61 -6.79 17.79 10.15
C LYS A 61 -6.56 16.45 10.88
N ALA A 62 -7.61 15.85 11.41
CA ALA A 62 -7.53 14.55 12.10
C ALA A 62 -7.07 13.44 11.15
N PHE A 63 -7.68 13.36 9.96
CA PHE A 63 -7.33 12.32 8.98
C PHE A 63 -5.91 12.46 8.42
N MET A 64 -5.43 13.69 8.21
CA MET A 64 -4.13 13.96 7.60
C MET A 64 -2.99 14.06 8.63
N GLN A 65 -3.27 13.86 9.92
CA GLN A 65 -2.32 14.16 11.00
C GLN A 65 -0.99 13.41 10.82
N THR A 66 -1.02 12.08 10.64
CA THR A 66 0.20 11.28 10.48
C THR A 66 0.98 11.67 9.22
N LEU A 67 0.28 11.87 8.10
CA LEU A 67 0.90 12.25 6.83
C LEU A 67 1.60 13.61 6.94
N ASN A 68 0.91 14.59 7.51
CA ASN A 68 1.43 15.95 7.69
C ASN A 68 2.57 16.01 8.71
N ALA A 69 2.49 15.25 9.80
CA ALA A 69 3.54 15.22 10.82
C ALA A 69 4.77 14.39 10.43
N SER A 70 4.65 13.50 9.44
CA SER A 70 5.75 12.64 9.01
C SER A 70 6.89 13.43 8.35
N SER A 71 8.12 12.95 8.55
CA SER A 71 9.34 13.46 7.90
C SER A 71 10.02 12.42 7.01
N GLY A 72 9.35 11.29 6.77
CA GLY A 72 9.87 10.13 6.04
C GLY A 72 8.94 8.93 6.19
N VAL A 73 9.32 7.83 5.53
CA VAL A 73 8.60 6.54 5.56
C VAL A 73 8.62 5.95 6.98
N GLN A 74 7.44 5.63 7.52
CA GLN A 74 7.25 5.13 8.88
C GLN A 74 7.40 3.59 8.90
N LYS A 75 8.54 3.09 9.38
CA LYS A 75 8.87 1.65 9.37
C LYS A 75 8.00 0.82 10.32
N ASP A 76 7.45 1.42 11.36
CA ASP A 76 6.52 0.81 12.32
C ASP A 76 5.12 0.53 11.74
N LYS A 77 4.85 0.97 10.50
CA LYS A 77 3.60 0.73 9.77
C LYS A 77 3.64 -0.50 8.86
N THR A 78 4.73 -1.27 8.89
CA THR A 78 4.86 -2.55 8.18
C THR A 78 3.89 -3.60 8.73
N SER A 79 3.44 -4.52 7.89
CA SER A 79 2.58 -5.64 8.29
C SER A 79 3.38 -6.83 8.87
N ALA A 80 4.71 -6.76 8.84
CA ALA A 80 5.61 -7.88 9.17
C ALA A 80 5.41 -8.50 10.57
N SER A 81 4.85 -7.76 11.52
CA SER A 81 4.58 -8.23 12.88
C SER A 81 3.09 -8.49 13.16
N LEU A 82 2.23 -8.44 12.15
CA LEU A 82 0.80 -8.66 12.33
C LEU A 82 0.51 -10.16 12.43
N ASP A 83 -0.14 -10.52 13.53
CA ASP A 83 -0.74 -11.83 13.72
C ASP A 83 -2.25 -11.68 13.57
N ILE A 84 -2.85 -12.42 12.64
CA ILE A 84 -4.27 -12.29 12.32
C ILE A 84 -5.15 -12.75 13.49
N GLU A 85 -4.74 -13.74 14.27
CA GLU A 85 -5.51 -14.19 15.43
C GLU A 85 -5.53 -13.12 16.53
N ASP A 86 -4.41 -12.44 16.72
CA ASP A 86 -4.32 -11.29 17.63
C ASP A 86 -5.18 -10.11 17.15
N GLU A 87 -5.20 -9.83 15.85
CA GLU A 87 -6.05 -8.78 15.28
C GLU A 87 -7.54 -9.11 15.42
N ILE A 88 -7.95 -10.36 15.18
CA ILE A 88 -9.33 -10.81 15.41
C ILE A 88 -9.75 -10.58 16.86
N ARG A 89 -8.87 -10.92 17.82
CA ARG A 89 -9.14 -10.69 19.25
C ARG A 89 -9.30 -9.20 19.56
N LYS A 90 -8.46 -8.34 18.97
CA LYS A 90 -8.57 -6.87 19.13
C LYS A 90 -9.88 -6.36 18.54
N TRP A 91 -10.26 -6.76 17.33
CA TRP A 91 -11.50 -6.32 16.69
C TRP A 91 -12.74 -6.73 17.48
N LYS A 92 -12.78 -7.95 18.01
CA LYS A 92 -13.89 -8.40 18.87
C LYS A 92 -13.94 -7.63 20.20
N GLY A 93 -12.78 -7.27 20.75
CA GLY A 93 -12.69 -6.42 21.93
C GLY A 93 -13.13 -4.97 21.68
N GLU A 94 -12.77 -4.40 20.54
CA GLU A 94 -13.03 -2.99 20.19
C GLU A 94 -14.45 -2.77 19.68
N PHE A 95 -14.93 -3.64 18.77
CA PHE A 95 -16.20 -3.47 18.08
C PHE A 95 -17.31 -4.42 18.56
N GLY A 96 -16.99 -5.31 19.51
CA GLY A 96 -17.88 -6.37 19.98
C GLY A 96 -17.88 -7.60 19.08
N GLU A 97 -18.45 -8.69 19.59
CA GLU A 97 -18.37 -10.02 18.96
C GLU A 97 -18.94 -10.05 17.53
N SER A 98 -20.10 -9.43 17.31
CA SER A 98 -20.79 -9.48 16.01
C SER A 98 -20.05 -8.72 14.91
N LEU A 99 -19.59 -7.49 15.20
CA LEU A 99 -18.82 -6.71 14.24
C LEU A 99 -17.39 -7.25 14.08
N GLY A 100 -16.76 -7.71 15.16
CA GLY A 100 -15.45 -8.36 15.08
C GLY A 100 -15.48 -9.60 14.18
N GLN A 101 -16.50 -10.45 14.32
CA GLN A 101 -16.67 -11.62 13.45
C GLN A 101 -16.96 -11.23 11.99
N LEU A 102 -17.69 -10.14 11.76
CA LEU A 102 -17.91 -9.63 10.41
C LEU A 102 -16.58 -9.20 9.76
N ILE A 103 -15.73 -8.47 10.49
CA ILE A 103 -14.41 -8.04 10.00
C ILE A 103 -13.54 -9.26 9.69
N GLU A 104 -13.47 -10.23 10.60
CA GLU A 104 -12.75 -11.50 10.38
C GLU A 104 -13.19 -12.19 9.08
N ASN A 105 -14.49 -12.38 8.89
CA ASN A 105 -15.02 -13.02 7.69
C ASN A 105 -14.68 -12.25 6.41
N CYS A 106 -14.75 -10.91 6.45
CA CYS A 106 -14.38 -10.07 5.32
C CYS A 106 -12.89 -10.18 4.98
N VAL A 107 -12.01 -10.17 5.99
CA VAL A 107 -10.56 -10.32 5.80
C VAL A 107 -10.25 -11.70 5.22
N SER A 108 -10.75 -12.78 5.84
CA SER A 108 -10.54 -14.15 5.35
C SER A 108 -11.02 -14.35 3.91
N ALA A 109 -12.16 -13.76 3.54
CA ALA A 109 -12.68 -13.82 2.17
C ALA A 109 -11.81 -13.06 1.16
N ALA A 110 -11.14 -11.98 1.57
CA ALA A 110 -10.26 -11.17 0.72
C ALA A 110 -8.82 -11.70 0.62
N MET A 111 -8.38 -12.56 1.56
CA MET A 111 -7.02 -13.09 1.60
C MET A 111 -6.55 -13.75 0.28
N PRO A 112 -7.35 -14.58 -0.41
CA PRO A 112 -6.92 -15.18 -1.68
C PRO A 112 -6.60 -14.14 -2.76
N ASP A 113 -7.39 -13.06 -2.85
CA ASP A 113 -7.16 -11.97 -3.80
C ASP A 113 -5.89 -11.19 -3.44
N TYR A 114 -5.69 -10.92 -2.15
CA TYR A 114 -4.48 -10.28 -1.65
C TYR A 114 -3.23 -11.11 -1.99
N GLU A 115 -3.23 -12.40 -1.71
CA GLU A 115 -2.09 -13.30 -1.99
C GLU A 115 -1.81 -13.40 -3.50
N TYR A 116 -2.86 -13.47 -4.31
CA TYR A 116 -2.73 -13.43 -5.77
C TYR A 116 -2.04 -12.14 -6.23
N LEU A 117 -2.53 -10.97 -5.80
CA LEU A 117 -1.93 -9.69 -6.14
C LEU A 117 -0.49 -9.59 -5.61
N ARG A 118 -0.26 -9.94 -4.35
CA ARG A 118 1.08 -9.96 -3.75
C ARG A 118 2.06 -10.84 -4.53
N SER A 119 1.61 -11.93 -5.15
CA SER A 119 2.47 -12.76 -6.02
C SER A 119 2.92 -12.05 -7.31
N LYS A 120 2.18 -11.03 -7.75
CA LYS A 120 2.41 -10.22 -8.97
C LYS A 120 3.11 -8.89 -8.69
N ARG A 121 3.47 -8.62 -7.43
CA ARG A 121 4.11 -7.36 -7.04
C ARG A 121 5.45 -7.15 -7.74
N PHE A 122 5.84 -5.90 -7.85
CA PHE A 122 7.09 -5.47 -8.47
C PHE A 122 8.28 -5.94 -7.64
N GLN A 123 8.96 -6.98 -8.10
CA GLN A 123 10.12 -7.55 -7.42
C GLN A 123 11.42 -6.97 -8.00
N SER A 124 12.40 -6.76 -7.12
CA SER A 124 13.72 -6.17 -7.39
C SER A 124 14.60 -6.94 -8.41
N GLY A 125 14.10 -8.03 -9.01
CA GLY A 125 14.80 -8.86 -10.01
C GLY A 125 14.03 -9.13 -11.30
N CYS A 126 12.88 -8.49 -11.56
CA CYS A 126 12.10 -8.75 -12.77
C CYS A 126 12.73 -8.03 -13.97
N VAL A 127 13.60 -8.72 -14.70
CA VAL A 127 13.99 -8.35 -16.06
C VAL A 127 12.74 -8.54 -16.94
N LEU A 128 12.19 -7.44 -17.45
CA LEU A 128 11.09 -7.49 -18.41
C LEU A 128 11.60 -8.20 -19.67
N PHE A 129 11.01 -9.35 -20.01
CA PHE A 129 11.12 -9.99 -21.32
C PHE A 129 10.04 -9.47 -22.26
#